data_AF-A0A7V9KJ52-F1
#
_entry.id   AF-A0A7V9KJ52-F1
#
_cell.length_a   1.000
_cell.length_b   1.000
_cell.length_c   1.000
_cell.angle_alpha   90.00
_cell.angle_beta   90.00
_cell.angle_gamma   90.00
#
_symmetry.space_group_name_H-M   'P 1'
#
loop_
_entity.id
_entity.type
_entity.pdbx_description
1 polymer ?
#
loop_
_entity_poly.entity_id
_entity_poly.type
_entity_poly.pdbx_seq_one_letter_code
_entity_poly.pdbx_strand_id
1 'polypeptide(L)'
;IQTYVRRTDTVDLGQLTGQFAAMERDALDAYRREGFDPTLLRGVRAADMRYRGQEHTVSVPVMGGALTDMGLREVERRFHAAHEQKYTFRLTSAIELVNLHVTVFGQVQKPRRAPLASQQGAVKPTRQRIVDFDDQGRQDTAIYDRAHLGAGTRIAGPAIIEEVASTTVVYPGMTVDVDRWGNLIVDTGLGAKG
;
A
#
# COMPACT_ATOMS: atom_id res chain seq x y z
N ILE A 1 -3.28 -19.49 8.81
CA ILE A 1 -3.53 -19.00 10.18
C ILE A 1 -3.88 -20.20 11.04
N GLN A 2 -3.37 -20.29 12.26
CA GLN A 2 -3.71 -21.37 13.20
C GLN A 2 -3.92 -20.83 14.61
N THR A 3 -4.98 -21.29 15.26
CA THR A 3 -5.26 -20.98 16.67
C THR A 3 -4.21 -21.62 17.56
N TYR A 4 -3.63 -20.84 18.48
CA TYR A 4 -2.58 -21.27 19.39
C TYR A 4 -2.67 -20.49 20.70
N VAL A 5 -3.57 -20.92 21.59
CA VAL A 5 -3.79 -20.23 22.88
C VAL A 5 -2.80 -20.72 23.93
N ARG A 6 -1.72 -19.96 24.17
CA ARG A 6 -0.70 -20.27 25.17
C ARG A 6 -0.15 -18.98 25.78
N ARG A 7 0.16 -19.01 27.08
CA ARG A 7 0.86 -17.89 27.72
C ARG A 7 2.33 -17.88 27.31
N THR A 8 2.88 -16.69 27.09
CA THR A 8 4.28 -16.53 26.69
C THR A 8 5.25 -16.97 27.79
N ASP A 9 4.89 -16.85 29.06
CA ASP A 9 5.72 -17.25 30.19
C ASP A 9 5.75 -18.76 30.47
N THR A 10 4.91 -19.55 29.79
CA THR A 10 4.86 -21.01 29.94
C THR A 10 4.91 -21.75 28.61
N VAL A 11 5.14 -21.06 27.48
CA VAL A 11 5.15 -21.69 26.16
C VAL A 11 6.43 -22.48 25.94
N ASP A 12 6.30 -23.68 25.36
CA ASP A 12 7.47 -24.42 24.86
C ASP A 12 7.94 -23.78 23.55
N LEU A 13 9.15 -23.20 23.57
CA LEU A 13 9.73 -22.52 22.42
C LEU A 13 10.04 -23.47 21.26
N GLY A 14 10.36 -24.73 21.53
CA GLY A 14 10.57 -25.76 20.52
C GLY A 14 9.28 -26.09 19.79
N GLN A 15 8.18 -26.26 20.53
CA GLN A 15 6.85 -26.48 19.98
C GLN A 15 6.39 -25.27 19.16
N LEU A 16 6.54 -24.06 19.68
CA LEU A 16 6.15 -22.83 18.98
C LEU A 16 6.95 -22.64 17.68
N THR A 17 8.26 -22.88 17.73
CA THR A 17 9.14 -22.87 16.55
C THR A 17 8.69 -23.93 15.53
N GLY A 18 8.40 -25.14 15.98
CA GLY A 18 7.90 -26.23 15.15
C GLY A 18 6.57 -25.88 14.46
N GLN A 19 5.68 -25.19 15.17
CA GLN A 19 4.40 -24.76 14.63
C GLN A 19 4.58 -23.74 13.49
N PHE A 20 5.39 -22.71 13.70
CA PHE A 20 5.72 -21.76 12.63
C PHE A 20 6.39 -22.44 11.44
N ALA A 21 7.34 -23.35 11.68
CA ALA A 21 8.02 -24.07 10.62
C ALA A 21 7.07 -24.97 9.80
N ALA A 22 6.09 -25.61 10.45
CA ALA A 22 5.05 -26.38 9.76
C ALA A 22 4.19 -25.46 8.87
N MET A 23 3.71 -24.35 9.42
CA MET A 23 2.92 -23.37 8.67
C MET A 23 3.68 -22.77 7.48
N GLU A 24 4.98 -22.50 7.63
CA GLU A 24 5.84 -22.03 6.54
C GLU A 24 6.01 -23.05 5.43
N ARG A 25 6.24 -24.32 5.78
CA ARG A 25 6.32 -25.41 4.78
C ARG A 25 5.02 -25.53 4.01
N ASP A 26 3.88 -25.59 4.70
CA ASP A 26 2.57 -25.73 4.08
C ASP A 26 2.29 -24.57 3.10
N ALA A 27 2.62 -23.34 3.50
CA ALA A 27 2.46 -22.16 2.66
C ALA A 27 3.41 -22.17 1.44
N LEU A 28 4.69 -22.54 1.63
CA LEU A 28 5.66 -22.62 0.53
C LEU A 28 5.30 -23.73 -0.47
N ASP A 29 4.81 -24.88 0.00
CA ASP A 29 4.39 -25.99 -0.86
C ASP A 29 3.17 -25.66 -1.71
N ALA A 30 2.31 -24.74 -1.26
CA ALA A 30 1.24 -24.18 -2.10
C ALA A 30 1.81 -23.40 -3.29
N TYR A 31 2.76 -22.51 -3.06
CA TYR A 31 3.42 -21.73 -4.14
C TYR A 31 4.22 -22.60 -5.10
N ARG A 32 4.89 -23.64 -4.61
CA ARG A 32 5.63 -24.59 -5.48
C ARG A 32 4.70 -25.32 -6.44
N ARG A 33 3.50 -25.71 -6.00
CA ARG A 33 2.49 -26.35 -6.85
C ARG A 33 2.00 -25.44 -7.98
N GLU A 34 2.10 -24.13 -7.80
CA GLU A 34 1.77 -23.12 -8.81
C GLU A 34 2.96 -22.73 -9.70
N GLY A 35 4.13 -23.36 -9.52
CA GLY A 35 5.31 -23.14 -10.37
C GLY A 35 6.14 -21.90 -10.03
N PHE A 36 5.96 -21.31 -8.85
CA PHE A 36 6.79 -20.19 -8.41
C PHE A 36 8.21 -20.65 -8.04
N ASP A 37 9.21 -19.86 -8.45
CA ASP A 37 10.60 -20.04 -8.02
C ASP A 37 10.73 -19.81 -6.51
N PRO A 38 11.18 -20.81 -5.72
CA PRO A 38 11.34 -20.68 -4.28
C PRO A 38 12.28 -19.55 -3.85
N THR A 39 13.23 -19.16 -4.70
CA THR A 39 14.18 -18.07 -4.40
C THR A 39 13.52 -16.69 -4.41
N LEU A 40 12.35 -16.56 -5.04
CA LEU A 40 11.55 -15.34 -5.07
C LEU A 40 10.50 -15.31 -3.94
N LEU A 41 10.40 -16.35 -3.12
CA LEU A 41 9.42 -16.41 -2.04
C LEU A 41 10.00 -15.84 -0.75
N ARG A 42 9.21 -15.03 -0.06
CA ARG A 42 9.54 -14.48 1.26
C ARG A 42 8.43 -14.78 2.25
N GLY A 43 8.76 -15.54 3.30
CA GLY A 43 7.89 -15.77 4.45
C GLY A 43 8.00 -14.65 5.48
N VAL A 44 6.87 -14.26 6.07
CA VAL A 44 6.80 -13.44 7.29
C VAL A 44 5.92 -14.13 8.32
N ARG A 45 6.28 -13.98 9.59
CA ARG A 45 5.54 -14.53 10.72
C ARG A 45 4.94 -13.41 11.55
N ALA A 46 3.76 -13.65 12.10
CA ALA A 46 3.16 -12.80 13.11
C ALA A 46 2.39 -13.63 14.14
N ALA A 47 2.13 -13.07 15.30
CA ALA A 47 1.26 -13.64 16.30
C ALA A 47 0.21 -12.61 16.75
N ASP A 48 -1.03 -13.04 16.84
CA ASP A 48 -2.07 -12.30 17.54
C ASP A 48 -1.90 -12.53 19.03
N MET A 49 -1.72 -11.44 19.77
CA MET A 49 -1.43 -11.48 21.20
C MET A 49 -2.42 -10.63 21.97
N ARG A 50 -2.65 -10.96 23.24
CA ARG A 50 -3.47 -10.16 24.16
C ARG A 50 -2.96 -10.29 25.58
N TYR A 51 -3.35 -9.38 26.46
CA TYR A 51 -3.23 -9.66 27.88
C TYR A 51 -4.28 -10.69 28.30
N ARG A 52 -3.93 -11.58 29.23
CA ARG A 52 -4.84 -12.58 29.77
C ARG A 52 -6.10 -11.91 30.31
N GLY A 53 -7.27 -12.39 29.85
CA GLY A 53 -8.58 -11.87 30.22
C GLY A 53 -9.12 -10.77 29.30
N GLN A 54 -8.36 -10.31 28.31
CA GLN A 54 -8.89 -9.42 27.27
C GLN A 54 -9.57 -10.21 26.15
N GLU A 55 -10.51 -9.56 25.45
CA GLU A 55 -11.14 -10.14 24.26
C GLU A 55 -10.37 -9.84 22.97
N HIS A 56 -9.89 -8.61 22.81
CA HIS A 56 -9.23 -8.16 21.59
C HIS A 56 -7.74 -8.47 21.54
N THR A 57 -7.25 -8.81 20.35
CA THR A 57 -5.85 -9.09 20.07
C THR A 57 -5.15 -7.93 19.36
N VAL A 58 -3.81 -7.95 19.43
CA VAL A 58 -2.89 -7.11 18.67
C VAL A 58 -1.93 -8.03 17.92
N SER A 59 -1.83 -7.85 16.61
CA SER A 59 -0.91 -8.62 15.78
C SER A 59 0.50 -8.05 15.86
N VAL A 60 1.48 -8.91 16.12
CA VAL A 60 2.89 -8.54 16.33
C VAL A 60 3.80 -9.38 15.43
N PRO A 61 4.73 -8.76 14.68
CA PRO A 61 5.70 -9.50 13.88
C PRO A 61 6.62 -10.37 14.73
N VAL A 62 6.77 -11.63 14.32
CA VAL A 62 7.66 -12.61 14.94
C VAL A 62 8.85 -12.86 14.02
N MET A 63 10.06 -12.89 14.57
CA MET A 63 11.27 -13.11 13.77
C MET A 63 11.31 -14.54 13.21
N GLY A 64 11.92 -14.69 12.03
CA GLY A 64 12.17 -16.00 11.42
C GLY A 64 13.20 -16.84 12.18
N GLY A 65 13.28 -18.13 11.88
CA GLY A 65 14.23 -19.06 12.50
C GLY A 65 13.73 -19.66 13.84
N ALA A 66 14.64 -20.23 14.63
CA ALA A 66 14.31 -20.77 15.94
C ALA A 66 14.03 -19.65 16.95
N LEU A 67 12.92 -19.74 17.68
CA LEU A 67 12.63 -18.78 18.75
C LEU A 67 13.47 -19.11 19.99
N THR A 68 14.22 -18.11 20.44
CA THR A 68 14.96 -18.13 21.71
C THR A 68 14.18 -17.34 22.75
N ASP A 69 14.55 -17.46 24.03
CA ASP A 69 13.98 -16.64 25.09
C ASP A 69 14.13 -15.15 24.82
N MET A 70 15.28 -14.73 24.27
CA MET A 70 15.48 -13.34 23.86
C MET A 70 14.54 -12.94 22.72
N GLY A 71 14.32 -13.83 21.74
CA GLY A 71 13.38 -13.61 20.66
C GLY A 71 11.95 -13.45 21.15
N LEU A 72 11.52 -14.30 22.09
CA LEU A 72 10.18 -14.20 22.68
C LEU A 72 10.01 -12.91 23.49
N ARG A 73 11.01 -12.52 24.31
CA ARG A 73 10.99 -11.24 25.04
C ARG A 73 10.89 -10.04 24.11
N GLU A 74 11.54 -10.07 22.95
CA GLU A 74 11.41 -9.01 21.94
C GLU A 74 10.01 -8.96 21.34
N VAL A 75 9.37 -10.12 21.12
CA VAL A 75 7.96 -10.18 20.67
C VAL A 75 7.02 -9.59 21.74
N GLU A 76 7.20 -9.93 23.01
CA GLU A 76 6.43 -9.34 24.12
C GLU A 76 6.63 -7.82 24.21
N ARG A 77 7.86 -7.34 24.07
CA ARG A 77 8.16 -5.90 24.06
C ARG A 77 7.42 -5.18 22.93
N ARG A 78 7.41 -5.76 21.72
CA ARG A 78 6.66 -5.23 20.56
C ARG A 78 5.15 -5.26 20.80
N PHE A 79 4.63 -6.30 21.45
CA PHE A 79 3.23 -6.36 21.86
C PHE A 79 2.88 -5.21 22.80
N HIS A 80 3.64 -5.00 23.87
CA HIS A 80 3.40 -3.91 24.82
C HIS A 80 3.35 -2.54 24.12
N ALA A 81 4.30 -2.28 23.23
CA ALA A 81 4.35 -1.03 22.47
C ALA A 81 3.15 -0.87 21.53
N ALA A 82 2.80 -1.91 20.77
CA ALA A 82 1.68 -1.88 19.83
C ALA A 82 0.32 -1.77 20.55
N HIS A 83 0.17 -2.47 21.69
CA HIS A 83 -1.02 -2.36 22.52
C HIS A 83 -1.17 -0.96 23.11
N GLU A 84 -0.09 -0.38 23.64
CA GLU A 84 -0.10 0.98 24.18
C GLU A 84 -0.39 2.02 23.09
N GLN A 85 0.19 1.87 21.90
CA GLN A 85 -0.14 2.75 20.77
C GLN A 85 -1.63 2.67 20.39
N LYS A 86 -2.23 1.48 20.46
CA LYS A 86 -3.64 1.26 20.06
C LYS A 86 -4.64 1.65 21.15
N TYR A 87 -4.33 1.41 22.42
CA TYR A 87 -5.27 1.54 23.54
C TYR A 87 -4.83 2.52 24.62
N THR A 88 -3.66 3.14 24.51
CA THR A 88 -3.11 4.17 25.41
C THR A 88 -2.69 3.66 26.80
N PHE A 89 -2.57 2.35 26.99
CA PHE A 89 -2.08 1.78 28.26
C PHE A 89 -1.40 0.41 28.10
N ARG A 90 -0.70 -0.02 29.17
CA ARG A 90 -0.12 -1.36 29.34
C ARG A 90 -0.67 -2.01 30.61
N LEU A 91 -0.72 -3.34 30.62
CA LEU A 91 -1.10 -4.13 31.79
C LEU A 91 0.07 -4.98 32.25
N THR A 92 0.03 -5.42 33.51
CA THR A 92 1.02 -6.33 34.12
C THR A 92 0.60 -7.80 34.05
N SER A 93 -0.62 -8.07 33.56
CA SER A 93 -1.12 -9.42 33.33
C SER A 93 -0.26 -10.20 32.34
N ALA A 94 -0.22 -11.53 32.47
CA ALA A 94 0.46 -12.40 31.51
C ALA A 94 -0.04 -12.18 30.08
N ILE A 95 0.84 -12.36 29.10
CA ILE A 95 0.50 -12.23 27.67
C ILE A 95 0.13 -13.62 27.13
N GLU A 96 -0.93 -13.68 26.33
CA GLU A 96 -1.34 -14.88 25.59
C GLU A 96 -1.06 -14.70 24.11
N LEU A 97 -0.37 -15.67 23.52
CA LEU A 97 -0.47 -15.96 22.09
C LEU A 97 -1.89 -16.52 21.86
N VAL A 98 -2.57 -16.06 20.81
CA VAL A 98 -3.94 -16.50 20.46
C VAL A 98 -3.97 -17.15 19.09
N ASN A 99 -3.36 -16.53 18.09
CA ASN A 99 -3.22 -17.08 16.74
C ASN A 99 -1.80 -16.90 16.23
N LEU A 100 -1.33 -17.85 15.44
CA LEU A 100 -0.10 -17.75 14.67
C LEU A 100 -0.44 -17.50 13.20
N HIS A 101 0.34 -16.63 12.58
CA HIS A 101 0.22 -16.24 11.20
C HIS A 101 1.53 -16.47 10.47
N VAL A 102 1.42 -17.04 9.28
CA VAL A 102 2.50 -17.10 8.30
C VAL A 102 1.91 -16.61 6.99
N THR A 103 2.58 -15.64 6.39
CA THR A 103 2.25 -15.13 5.06
C THR A 103 3.47 -15.27 4.19
N VAL A 104 3.31 -15.88 3.01
CA VAL A 104 4.36 -16.01 2.00
C VAL A 104 4.02 -15.06 0.86
N PHE A 105 5.00 -14.27 0.44
CA PHE A 105 4.89 -13.37 -0.69
C PHE A 105 5.81 -13.85 -1.81
N GLY A 106 5.29 -13.89 -3.04
CA GLY A 106 6.12 -14.01 -4.24
C GLY A 106 6.61 -12.64 -4.70
N GLN A 107 7.92 -12.47 -4.81
CA GLN A 107 8.51 -11.30 -5.45
C GLN A 107 8.34 -11.41 -6.96
N VAL A 108 7.36 -10.69 -7.51
CA VAL A 108 7.24 -10.50 -8.95
C VAL A 108 8.09 -9.31 -9.39
N GLN A 109 8.71 -9.42 -10.56
CA GLN A 109 9.38 -8.27 -11.15
C GLN A 109 8.33 -7.17 -11.41
N LYS A 110 8.46 -6.05 -10.71
CA LYS A 110 7.63 -4.90 -10.98
C LYS A 110 7.96 -4.38 -12.39
N PRO A 111 6.96 -4.14 -13.24
CA PRO A 111 7.22 -3.55 -14.54
C PRO A 111 7.95 -2.21 -14.34
N ARG A 112 9.08 -2.05 -15.02
CA ARG A 112 9.83 -0.78 -15.00
C ARG A 112 9.01 0.24 -15.80
N ARG A 113 8.49 1.25 -15.12
CA ARG A 113 7.91 2.40 -15.81
C ARG A 113 9.04 3.23 -16.41
N ALA A 114 9.01 3.44 -17.72
CA ALA A 114 9.88 4.40 -18.37
C ALA A 114 9.34 5.81 -18.11
N PRO A 115 10.21 6.82 -17.85
CA PRO A 115 9.78 8.21 -17.84
C PRO A 115 9.17 8.60 -19.19
N LEU A 116 8.15 9.45 -19.15
CA LEU A 116 7.59 10.06 -20.34
C LEU A 116 8.61 11.03 -20.94
N ALA A 117 8.72 11.05 -22.27
CA ALA A 117 9.59 12.00 -22.95
C ALA A 117 9.19 13.45 -22.60
N SER A 118 10.19 14.30 -22.36
CA SER A 118 9.94 15.73 -22.12
C SER A 118 9.24 16.37 -23.31
N GLN A 119 8.31 17.28 -23.01
CA GLN A 119 7.65 18.09 -24.02
C GLN A 119 8.69 18.97 -24.74
N GLN A 120 8.70 18.91 -26.07
CA GLN A 120 9.53 19.78 -26.89
C GLN A 120 8.64 20.89 -27.48
N GLY A 121 8.97 22.14 -27.17
CA GLY A 121 8.20 23.30 -27.62
C GLY A 121 6.79 23.37 -27.04
N ALA A 122 6.00 24.32 -27.52
CA ALA A 122 4.62 24.50 -27.07
C ALA A 122 3.72 23.38 -27.60
N VAL A 123 2.89 22.82 -26.72
CA VAL A 123 1.80 21.93 -27.13
C VAL A 123 0.72 22.74 -27.86
N LYS A 124 0.20 22.20 -28.96
CA LYS A 124 -0.91 22.81 -29.70
C LYS A 124 -2.21 22.02 -29.45
N PRO A 125 -3.35 22.71 -29.28
CA PRO A 125 -4.63 22.02 -29.25
C PRO A 125 -4.89 21.33 -30.58
N THR A 126 -5.52 20.16 -30.54
CA THR A 126 -5.94 19.44 -31.76
C THR A 126 -7.15 20.11 -32.40
N ARG A 127 -7.99 20.76 -31.58
CA ARG A 127 -9.15 21.55 -32.03
C ARG A 127 -9.63 22.48 -30.92
N GLN A 128 -10.57 23.36 -31.27
CA GLN A 128 -11.30 24.23 -30.35
C GLN A 128 -12.80 23.99 -30.51
N ARG A 129 -13.54 24.04 -29.40
CA ARG A 129 -15.00 23.93 -29.37
C ARG A 129 -15.59 24.74 -28.22
N ILE A 130 -16.82 25.22 -28.40
CA ILE A 130 -17.60 25.80 -27.30
C ILE A 130 -18.01 24.68 -26.35
N VAL A 131 -17.60 24.77 -25.09
CA VAL A 131 -17.99 23.87 -24.00
C VAL A 131 -18.73 24.68 -22.94
N ASP A 132 -19.79 24.10 -22.38
CA ASP A 132 -20.55 24.68 -21.28
C ASP A 132 -19.97 24.20 -19.94
N PHE A 133 -19.53 25.13 -19.10
CA PHE A 133 -18.98 24.86 -17.76
C PHE A 133 -19.98 25.24 -16.65
N ASP A 134 -21.28 25.09 -16.93
CA ASP A 134 -22.37 25.29 -15.98
C ASP A 134 -22.40 26.73 -15.45
N ASP A 135 -22.16 26.94 -14.14
CA ASP A 135 -22.11 28.27 -13.52
C ASP A 135 -21.10 29.24 -14.16
N GLN A 136 -20.10 28.72 -14.89
CA GLN A 136 -19.09 29.53 -15.59
C GLN A 136 -19.41 29.78 -17.07
N GLY A 137 -20.55 29.25 -17.55
CA GLY A 137 -21.09 29.47 -18.89
C GLY A 137 -20.31 28.82 -20.03
N ARG A 138 -20.71 29.17 -21.25
CA ARG A 138 -20.16 28.64 -22.50
C ARG A 138 -18.87 29.36 -22.89
N GLN A 139 -17.77 28.62 -23.03
CA GLN A 139 -16.45 29.17 -23.34
C GLN A 139 -15.78 28.44 -24.50
N ASP A 140 -15.02 29.17 -25.31
CA ASP A 140 -14.15 28.57 -26.32
C ASP A 140 -13.02 27.80 -25.64
N THR A 141 -12.97 26.50 -25.88
CA THR A 141 -12.18 25.56 -25.09
C THR A 141 -11.22 24.80 -25.97
N ALA A 142 -9.95 24.87 -25.61
CA ALA A 142 -8.88 24.13 -26.26
C ALA A 142 -9.00 22.63 -25.95
N ILE A 143 -8.99 21.80 -26.99
CA ILE A 143 -9.01 20.34 -26.85
C ILE A 143 -7.62 19.80 -27.20
N TYR A 144 -7.06 18.98 -26.30
CA TYR A 144 -5.77 18.34 -26.45
C TYR A 144 -5.93 16.83 -26.52
N ASP A 145 -5.14 16.20 -27.39
CA ASP A 145 -4.98 14.74 -27.36
C ASP A 145 -3.91 14.38 -26.33
N ARG A 146 -4.27 13.54 -25.35
CA ARG A 146 -3.37 13.09 -24.28
C ARG A 146 -2.10 12.47 -24.83
N ALA A 147 -2.15 11.78 -25.98
CA ALA A 147 -0.99 11.12 -26.57
C ALA A 147 0.11 12.11 -27.01
N HIS A 148 -0.24 13.38 -27.22
CA HIS A 148 0.70 14.44 -27.64
C HIS A 148 1.29 15.25 -26.48
N LEU A 149 0.90 14.98 -25.22
CA LEU A 149 1.42 15.72 -24.07
C LEU A 149 2.64 15.02 -23.49
N GLY A 150 3.82 15.63 -23.62
CA GLY A 150 5.06 15.21 -22.98
C GLY A 150 5.20 15.71 -21.54
N ALA A 151 6.18 15.17 -20.82
CA ALA A 151 6.49 15.59 -19.46
C ALA A 151 6.90 17.06 -19.39
N GLY A 152 6.42 17.78 -18.38
CA GLY A 152 6.61 19.22 -18.21
C GLY A 152 5.63 20.08 -19.01
N THR A 153 4.69 19.49 -19.76
CA THR A 153 3.60 20.24 -20.38
C THR A 153 2.74 20.91 -19.30
N ARG A 154 2.45 22.20 -19.49
CA ARG A 154 1.51 22.94 -18.67
C ARG A 154 0.38 23.51 -19.52
N ILE A 155 -0.86 23.30 -19.10
CA ILE A 155 -2.08 23.75 -19.78
C ILE A 155 -2.91 24.56 -18.78
N ALA A 156 -3.33 25.76 -19.16
CA ALA A 156 -4.31 26.53 -18.40
C ALA A 156 -5.72 26.23 -18.93
N GLY A 157 -6.70 26.13 -18.03
CA GLY A 157 -8.10 26.02 -18.39
C GLY A 157 -8.68 27.34 -18.93
N PRO A 158 -9.81 27.30 -19.66
CA PRO A 158 -10.60 26.12 -19.98
C PRO A 158 -9.94 25.20 -21.01
N ALA A 159 -9.86 23.91 -20.70
CA ALA A 159 -9.30 22.90 -21.60
C ALA A 159 -9.98 21.53 -21.42
N ILE A 160 -10.02 20.75 -22.50
CA ILE A 160 -10.38 19.33 -22.48
C ILE A 160 -9.16 18.51 -22.91
N ILE A 161 -8.80 17.49 -22.14
CA ILE A 161 -7.75 16.54 -22.52
C ILE A 161 -8.43 15.19 -22.80
N GLU A 162 -8.40 14.75 -24.05
CA GLU A 162 -9.02 13.51 -24.50
C GLU A 162 -8.01 12.37 -24.50
N GLU A 163 -8.46 11.21 -24.03
CA GLU A 163 -7.75 9.94 -24.07
C GLU A 163 -8.69 8.87 -24.65
N VAL A 164 -8.15 7.79 -25.20
CA VAL A 164 -8.94 6.71 -25.83
C VAL A 164 -10.07 6.19 -24.92
N ALA A 165 -9.84 6.14 -23.60
CA ALA A 165 -10.80 5.61 -22.64
C ALA A 165 -11.32 6.66 -21.63
N SER A 166 -10.91 7.93 -21.74
CA SER A 166 -11.24 8.94 -20.74
C SER A 166 -11.25 10.36 -21.30
N THR A 167 -11.84 11.29 -20.55
CA THR A 167 -11.79 12.73 -20.88
C THR A 167 -11.62 13.51 -19.60
N THR A 168 -10.54 14.30 -19.53
CA THR A 168 -10.26 15.18 -18.40
C THR A 168 -10.75 16.58 -18.74
N VAL A 169 -11.62 17.12 -17.89
CA VAL A 169 -12.17 18.47 -18.02
C VAL A 169 -11.42 19.41 -17.09
N VAL A 170 -10.79 20.44 -17.65
CA VAL A 170 -10.02 21.46 -16.93
C VAL A 170 -10.83 22.75 -16.96
N TYR A 171 -11.42 23.11 -15.82
CA TYR A 171 -12.27 24.29 -15.72
C TYR A 171 -11.46 25.59 -15.88
N PRO A 172 -12.10 26.70 -16.27
CA PRO A 172 -11.47 28.02 -16.20
C PRO A 172 -10.88 28.30 -14.81
N GLY A 173 -9.66 28.83 -14.78
CA GLY A 173 -8.91 29.09 -13.55
C GLY A 173 -8.13 27.90 -13.00
N MET A 174 -8.34 26.69 -13.51
CA MET A 174 -7.52 25.53 -13.17
C MET A 174 -6.28 25.44 -14.08
N THR A 175 -5.25 24.73 -13.62
CA THR A 175 -4.10 24.37 -14.46
C THR A 175 -3.80 22.88 -14.40
N VAL A 176 -3.23 22.35 -15.48
CA VAL A 176 -2.74 20.97 -15.53
C VAL A 176 -1.25 20.95 -15.83
N ASP A 177 -0.52 20.19 -15.04
CA ASP A 177 0.89 19.87 -15.26
C ASP A 177 1.05 18.37 -15.55
N VAL A 178 1.84 18.03 -16.57
CA VAL A 178 2.18 16.64 -16.88
C VAL A 178 3.48 16.28 -16.20
N ASP A 179 3.44 15.36 -15.23
CA ASP A 179 4.65 14.96 -14.52
C ASP A 179 5.57 14.06 -15.39
N ARG A 180 6.75 13.73 -14.87
CA ARG A 180 7.73 12.87 -15.56
C ARG A 180 7.25 11.44 -15.85
N TRP A 181 6.16 11.00 -15.22
CA TRP A 181 5.57 9.67 -15.38
C TRP A 181 4.31 9.70 -16.25
N GLY A 182 3.90 10.89 -16.73
CA GLY A 182 2.70 11.08 -17.50
C GLY A 182 1.42 11.16 -16.66
N ASN A 183 1.49 11.48 -15.38
CA ASN A 183 0.30 11.83 -14.62
C ASN A 183 -0.14 13.24 -15.00
N LEU A 184 -1.45 13.46 -15.12
CA LEU A 184 -2.05 14.80 -15.20
C LEU A 184 -2.31 15.29 -13.77
N ILE A 185 -1.58 16.32 -13.34
CA ILE A 185 -1.77 16.94 -12.03
C ILE A 185 -2.62 18.18 -12.22
N VAL A 186 -3.87 18.13 -11.76
CA VAL A 186 -4.81 19.25 -11.84
C VAL A 186 -4.71 20.08 -10.58
N ASP A 187 -4.31 21.33 -10.72
CA ASP A 187 -4.44 22.35 -9.68
C ASP A 187 -5.78 23.07 -9.87
N THR A 188 -6.62 22.99 -8.85
CA THR A 188 -7.96 23.60 -8.88
C THR A 188 -7.95 25.08 -8.54
N GLY A 189 -6.82 25.63 -8.06
CA GLY A 189 -6.72 27.01 -7.57
C GLY A 189 -7.50 27.27 -6.28
N LEU A 190 -8.23 26.28 -5.76
CA LEU A 190 -8.91 26.32 -4.48
C LEU A 190 -7.90 25.89 -3.41
N GLY A 191 -7.23 26.87 -2.81
CA GLY A 191 -6.45 26.61 -1.61
C GLY A 191 -7.31 25.89 -0.56
N ALA A 192 -6.73 24.90 0.11
CA ALA A 192 -7.38 24.24 1.24
C ALA A 192 -7.87 25.33 2.21
N LYS A 193 -9.21 25.44 2.36
CA LYS A 193 -9.77 26.22 3.46
C LYS A 193 -9.22 25.57 4.74
N GLY A 194 -8.33 26.30 5.41
CA GLY A 194 -7.75 25.90 6.69
C GLY A 194 -8.77 25.84 7.81
#